data_AF-A0A8T7BTN2-F1
#
_entry.id   AF-A0A8T7BTN2-F1
#
_cell.length_a   1.000
_cell.length_b   1.000
_cell.length_c   1.000
_cell.angle_alpha   90.00
_cell.angle_beta   90.00
_cell.angle_gamma   90.00
#
_symmetry.space_group_name_H-M   'P 1'
#
loop_
_entity.id
_entity.type
_entity.pdbx_description
1 polymer ?
#
loop_
_entity_poly.entity_id
_entity_poly.type
_entity_poly.pdbx_seq_one_letter_code
_entity_poly.pdbx_strand_id
1 'polypeptide(L)'
;MFIDYWRFARTHPRFLGFGFFMAFLSSAGQTYFIGVFGPEIQSGFGLDSGSWGRIYMMGTLASAVVINWSGSLLDRFDLRWFTAISLSGLSLACFLISSVESTLMLVLAIFLLRQFGQGLTSHTGLT
;
A
#
# COMPACT_ATOMS: atom_id res chain seq x y z
N MET A 1 15.27 11.60 27.85
CA MET A 1 14.86 11.40 26.44
C MET A 1 14.94 9.93 26.01
N PHE A 2 16.11 9.29 25.84
CA PHE A 2 16.18 7.86 25.43
C PHE A 2 15.53 6.88 26.43
N ILE A 3 15.69 7.13 27.73
CA ILE A 3 15.08 6.32 28.79
C ILE A 3 13.54 6.43 28.78
N ASP A 4 13.03 7.60 28.39
CA ASP A 4 11.58 7.86 28.32
C ASP A 4 10.94 7.12 27.14
N TYR A 5 11.61 7.09 25.98
CA TYR A 5 11.17 6.27 24.83
C TYR A 5 11.19 4.77 25.12
N TRP A 6 12.24 4.29 25.79
CA TRP A 6 12.34 2.88 26.18
C TRP A 6 11.23 2.46 27.15
N ARG A 7 10.93 3.34 28.12
CA ARG A 7 9.80 3.14 29.04
C ARG A 7 8.48 3.13 28.27
N PHE A 8 8.25 4.11 27.39
CA PHE A 8 7.06 4.19 26.55
C PHE A 8 6.85 2.92 25.71
N ALA A 9 7.90 2.42 25.05
CA ALA A 9 7.85 1.20 24.24
C ALA A 9 7.46 -0.03 25.06
N ARG A 10 7.94 -0.14 26.30
CA ARG A 10 7.58 -1.23 27.22
C ARG A 10 6.17 -1.09 27.80
N THR A 11 5.68 0.14 27.99
CA THR A 11 4.35 0.41 28.55
C THR A 11 3.24 0.22 27.51
N HIS A 12 3.51 0.49 26.23
CA HIS A 12 2.51 0.43 25.15
C HIS A 12 2.89 -0.51 23.99
N PRO A 13 3.26 -1.79 24.25
CA PRO A 13 3.76 -2.69 23.21
C PRO A 13 2.70 -3.02 22.14
N ARG A 14 1.41 -2.98 22.50
CA ARG A 14 0.30 -3.28 21.59
C ARG A 14 0.16 -2.22 20.49
N PHE A 15 0.26 -0.95 20.85
CA PHE A 15 0.18 0.16 19.89
C PHE A 15 1.43 0.25 19.03
N LEU A 16 2.60 0.05 19.64
CA LEU A 16 3.86 0.02 18.90
C LEU A 16 3.89 -1.14 17.88
N GLY A 17 3.45 -2.33 18.31
CA GLY A 17 3.32 -3.49 17.43
C GLY A 17 2.35 -3.22 16.29
N PHE A 18 1.18 -2.64 16.57
CA PHE A 18 0.20 -2.28 15.56
C PHE A 18 0.79 -1.33 14.51
N GLY A 19 1.36 -0.20 14.93
CA GLY A 19 1.97 0.77 14.01
C GLY A 19 3.12 0.16 13.21
N PHE A 20 3.95 -0.67 13.84
CA PHE A 20 5.01 -1.41 13.15
C PHE A 20 4.46 -2.36 12.10
N PHE A 21 3.46 -3.18 12.42
CA PHE A 21 2.85 -4.10 11.46
C PHE A 21 2.21 -3.34 10.29
N MET A 22 1.49 -2.26 10.56
CA MET A 22 0.87 -1.45 9.51
C MET A 22 1.91 -0.80 8.59
N ALA A 23 2.99 -0.26 9.16
CA ALA A 23 4.10 0.28 8.38
C ALA A 23 4.82 -0.81 7.56
N PHE A 24 5.03 -1.98 8.16
CA PHE A 24 5.65 -3.11 7.49
C PHE A 24 4.79 -3.63 6.33
N LEU A 25 3.48 -3.84 6.55
CA LEU A 25 2.54 -4.28 5.52
C LEU A 25 2.37 -3.24 4.40
N SER A 26 2.47 -1.95 4.72
CA SER A 26 2.44 -0.87 3.73
C SER A 26 3.55 -1.01 2.66
N SER A 27 4.66 -1.69 2.97
CA SER A 27 5.79 -1.89 2.07
C SER A 27 5.41 -2.40 0.68
N ALA A 28 4.42 -3.30 0.58
CA ALA A 28 3.99 -3.89 -0.68
C ALA A 28 3.47 -2.84 -1.69
N GLY A 29 2.94 -1.71 -1.20
CA GLY A 29 2.49 -0.59 -2.05
C GLY A 29 3.54 0.50 -2.29
N GLN A 30 4.72 0.37 -1.69
CA GLN A 30 5.78 1.37 -1.81
C GLN A 30 6.51 1.25 -3.14
N THR A 31 7.05 2.38 -3.61
CA THR A 31 7.75 2.48 -4.88
C THR A 31 8.94 1.54 -4.97
N TYR A 32 9.67 1.31 -3.86
CA TYR A 32 10.82 0.40 -3.86
C TYR A 32 10.39 -1.05 -4.14
N PHE A 33 9.27 -1.50 -3.56
CA PHE A 33 8.80 -2.88 -3.73
C PHE A 33 8.37 -3.12 -5.18
N ILE A 34 7.58 -2.20 -5.73
CA ILE A 34 7.17 -2.24 -7.15
C ILE A 34 8.38 -2.12 -8.08
N GLY A 35 9.40 -1.35 -7.69
CA GLY A 35 10.65 -1.22 -8.44
C GLY A 35 11.46 -2.52 -8.51
N VAL A 36 11.43 -3.34 -7.46
CA VAL A 36 12.13 -4.64 -7.43
C VAL A 36 11.51 -5.64 -8.40
N PHE A 37 10.18 -5.72 -8.49
CA PHE A 37 9.47 -6.66 -9.39
C PHE A 37 9.19 -6.08 -10.79
N GLY A 38 9.43 -4.78 -10.97
CA GLY A 38 9.14 -4.07 -12.22
C GLY A 38 9.84 -4.66 -13.46
N PRO A 39 11.12 -5.05 -13.41
CA PRO A 39 11.82 -5.66 -14.54
C PRO A 39 11.22 -7.02 -14.96
N GLU A 40 10.87 -7.86 -14.00
CA GLU A 40 10.25 -9.17 -14.25
C GLU A 40 8.86 -9.00 -14.87
N ILE A 41 8.06 -8.06 -14.36
CA ILE A 41 6.76 -7.73 -14.94
C ILE A 41 6.91 -7.17 -16.36
N GLN A 42 7.87 -6.27 -16.58
CA GLN A 42 8.17 -5.73 -17.91
C GLN A 42 8.51 -6.83 -18.92
N SER A 43 9.40 -7.75 -18.54
CA SER A 43 9.80 -8.85 -19.42
C SER A 43 8.67 -9.85 -19.67
N GLY A 44 7.86 -10.17 -18.64
CA GLY A 44 6.71 -11.07 -18.77
C GLY A 44 5.62 -10.55 -19.71
N PHE A 45 5.44 -9.23 -19.79
CA PHE A 45 4.47 -8.59 -20.69
C PHE A 45 5.07 -8.05 -21.99
N GLY A 46 6.39 -8.18 -22.19
CA GLY A 46 7.09 -7.60 -23.35
C GLY A 46 6.98 -6.07 -23.44
N LEU A 47 6.90 -5.39 -22.30
CA LEU A 47 6.72 -3.93 -22.23
C LEU A 47 8.07 -3.23 -22.35
N ASP A 48 8.11 -2.14 -23.12
CA ASP A 48 9.21 -1.18 -23.05
C ASP A 48 9.15 -0.37 -21.75
N SER A 49 10.28 0.24 -21.38
CA SER A 49 10.41 1.06 -20.17
C SER A 49 9.41 2.22 -20.13
N GLY A 50 9.06 2.78 -21.30
CA GLY A 50 8.06 3.85 -21.43
C GLY A 50 6.64 3.36 -21.17
N SER A 51 6.24 2.21 -21.71
CA SER A 51 4.92 1.63 -21.43
C SER A 51 4.75 1.26 -19.96
N TRP A 52 5.75 0.65 -19.35
CA TRP A 52 5.74 0.36 -17.91
C TRP A 52 5.58 1.64 -17.08
N GLY A 53 6.35 2.69 -17.40
CA GLY A 53 6.24 3.99 -16.76
C GLY A 53 4.83 4.59 -16.87
N ARG A 54 4.20 4.50 -18.05
CA ARG A 54 2.81 4.97 -18.26
C ARG A 54 1.80 4.21 -17.41
N ILE A 55 1.89 2.88 -17.36
CA ILE A 55 1.00 2.03 -16.57
C ILE A 55 1.13 2.35 -15.08
N TYR A 56 2.38 2.41 -14.59
CA TYR A 56 2.66 2.75 -13.21
C TYR A 56 2.16 4.15 -12.84
N MET A 57 2.37 5.13 -13.72
CA MET A 57 1.89 6.50 -13.54
C MET A 57 0.37 6.57 -13.49
N MET A 58 -0.33 5.91 -14.43
CA MET A 58 -1.79 5.88 -14.46
C MET A 58 -2.38 5.30 -13.16
N GLY A 59 -1.89 4.13 -12.73
CA GLY A 59 -2.36 3.51 -11.48
C GLY A 59 -2.07 4.37 -10.26
N THR A 60 -0.89 4.98 -10.21
CA THR A 60 -0.49 5.85 -9.10
C THR A 60 -1.30 7.15 -9.05
N LEU A 61 -1.53 7.81 -10.18
CA LEU A 61 -2.33 9.04 -10.23
C LEU A 61 -3.79 8.77 -9.88
N ALA A 62 -4.36 7.67 -10.39
CA ALA A 62 -5.71 7.26 -10.01
C ALA A 62 -5.82 7.06 -8.49
N SER A 63 -4.81 6.43 -7.86
CA SER A 63 -4.76 6.26 -6.41
C SER A 63 -4.64 7.60 -5.68
N ALA A 64 -3.77 8.49 -6.14
CA ALA A 64 -3.59 9.82 -5.55
C ALA A 64 -4.86 10.69 -5.64
N VAL A 65 -5.69 10.48 -6.65
CA VAL A 65 -7.00 11.13 -6.75
C VAL A 65 -7.93 10.53 -5.70
N VAL A 66 -8.12 9.20 -5.71
CA VAL A 66 -9.06 8.48 -4.82
C VAL A 66 -8.73 8.65 -3.34
N ILE A 67 -7.45 8.77 -2.98
CA ILE A 67 -7.02 8.88 -1.57
C ILE A 67 -7.54 10.13 -0.86
N ASN A 68 -7.82 11.22 -1.59
CA ASN A 68 -8.39 12.43 -0.98
C ASN A 68 -9.76 12.14 -0.32
N TRP A 69 -10.56 11.27 -0.93
CA TRP A 69 -11.84 10.85 -0.35
C TRP A 69 -11.67 9.69 0.62
N SER A 70 -10.94 8.64 0.24
CA SER A 70 -10.81 7.45 1.10
C SER A 70 -10.01 7.72 2.38
N GLY A 71 -9.07 8.67 2.36
CA GLY A 71 -8.34 9.13 3.54
C GLY A 71 -9.27 9.82 4.53
N SER A 72 -10.21 10.65 4.05
CA SER A 72 -11.21 11.29 4.92
C SER A 72 -12.19 10.32 5.58
N LEU A 73 -12.32 9.09 5.04
CA LEU A 73 -13.09 8.03 5.68
C LEU A 73 -12.42 7.49 6.94
N LEU A 74 -11.09 7.60 7.07
CA LEU A 74 -10.36 7.18 8.28
C LEU A 74 -10.90 7.90 9.52
N ASP A 75 -11.19 9.19 9.41
CA ASP A 75 -11.63 10.02 10.53
C ASP A 75 -13.08 9.76 10.95
N ARG A 76 -13.86 9.08 10.11
CA ARG A 76 -15.31 8.85 10.32
C ARG A 76 -15.65 7.42 10.74
N PHE A 77 -14.75 6.47 10.49
CA PHE A 77 -14.97 5.05 10.76
C PHE A 77 -14.09 4.56 11.90
N ASP A 78 -14.53 3.51 12.59
CA ASP A 78 -13.69 2.84 13.58
C ASP A 78 -12.40 2.32 12.95
N LEU A 79 -11.27 2.62 13.61
CA LEU A 79 -9.92 2.22 13.19
C LEU A 79 -9.81 0.72 12.91
N ARG A 80 -10.55 -0.12 13.65
CA ARG A 80 -10.57 -1.58 13.51
C ARG A 80 -11.11 -2.01 12.14
N TRP A 81 -12.23 -1.45 11.73
CA TRP A 81 -12.85 -1.75 10.44
C TRP A 81 -12.00 -1.20 9.29
N PHE A 82 -11.46 0.00 9.46
CA PHE A 82 -10.59 0.59 8.47
C PHE A 82 -9.31 -0.21 8.22
N THR A 83 -8.69 -0.70 9.31
CA THR A 83 -7.54 -1.61 9.24
C THR A 83 -7.91 -2.89 8.49
N ALA A 84 -9.04 -3.51 8.82
CA ALA A 84 -9.48 -4.75 8.18
C ALA A 84 -9.74 -4.56 6.67
N ILE A 85 -10.39 -3.45 6.28
CA ILE A 85 -10.62 -3.09 4.88
C ILE A 85 -9.28 -2.86 4.17
N SER A 86 -8.34 -2.16 4.82
CA SER A 86 -7.04 -1.86 4.20
C SER A 86 -6.22 -3.12 3.97
N LEU A 87 -6.17 -4.03 4.95
CA LEU A 87 -5.42 -5.28 4.83
C LEU A 87 -6.08 -6.27 3.86
N SER A 88 -7.40 -6.35 3.85
CA SER A 88 -8.12 -7.18 2.86
C SER A 88 -7.96 -6.64 1.45
N GLY A 89 -8.04 -5.31 1.26
CA GLY A 89 -7.75 -4.65 -0.02
C GLY A 89 -6.31 -4.88 -0.48
N LEU A 90 -5.34 -4.81 0.43
CA LEU A 90 -3.94 -5.12 0.12
C LEU A 90 -3.74 -6.58 -0.26
N SER A 91 -4.37 -7.51 0.47
CA SER A 91 -4.32 -8.95 0.14
C SER A 91 -4.94 -9.23 -1.23
N LEU A 92 -6.04 -8.58 -1.56
CA LEU A 92 -6.67 -8.67 -2.89
C LEU A 92 -5.75 -8.10 -3.97
N ALA A 93 -5.07 -6.98 -3.71
CA ALA A 93 -4.13 -6.38 -4.63
C ALA A 93 -2.94 -7.32 -4.93
N CYS A 94 -2.41 -7.99 -3.90
CA CYS A 94 -1.38 -9.00 -4.04
C CYS A 94 -1.87 -10.24 -4.81
N PHE A 95 -3.12 -10.64 -4.63
CA PHE A 95 -3.69 -11.74 -5.43
C PHE A 95 -3.86 -11.33 -6.90
N LEU A 96 -4.35 -10.11 -7.15
CA LEU A 96 -4.55 -9.59 -8.51
C LEU A 96 -3.24 -9.43 -9.28
N ILE A 97 -2.15 -8.98 -8.65
CA ILE A 97 -0.85 -8.89 -9.33
C ILE A 97 -0.31 -10.29 -9.68
N SER A 98 -0.62 -11.31 -8.87
CA SER A 98 -0.23 -12.69 -9.15
C SER A 98 -1.04 -13.34 -10.27
N SER A 99 -2.28 -12.91 -10.51
CA SER A 99 -3.18 -13.45 -11.54
C SER A 99 -3.32 -12.53 -12.74
N VAL A 100 -2.33 -11.67 -12.97
CA VAL A 100 -2.42 -10.61 -13.97
C VAL A 100 -2.10 -11.19 -15.36
N GLU A 101 -3.05 -11.10 -16.29
CA GLU A 101 -2.91 -11.60 -17.66
C GLU A 101 -2.98 -10.47 -18.71
N SER A 102 -3.38 -9.27 -18.29
CA SER A 102 -3.62 -8.12 -19.17
C SER A 102 -3.04 -6.83 -18.61
N THR A 103 -2.62 -5.93 -19.51
CA THR A 103 -2.08 -4.61 -19.18
C THR A 103 -3.06 -3.74 -18.39
N LEU A 104 -4.36 -3.81 -18.68
CA LEU A 104 -5.38 -3.06 -17.93
C LEU A 104 -5.48 -3.56 -16.48
N MET A 105 -5.35 -4.88 -16.31
CA MET A 105 -5.36 -5.53 -15.01
C MET A 105 -4.09 -5.16 -14.22
N LEU A 106 -2.98 -4.91 -14.90
CA LEU A 106 -1.74 -4.35 -14.32
C LEU A 106 -1.94 -2.94 -13.76
N VAL A 107 -2.61 -2.06 -14.52
CA VAL A 107 -2.96 -0.70 -14.05
C VAL A 107 -3.83 -0.78 -12.79
N LEU A 108 -4.84 -1.66 -12.79
CA LEU A 108 -5.73 -1.87 -11.66
C LEU A 108 -4.97 -2.46 -10.44
N ALA A 109 -4.10 -3.43 -10.66
CA ALA A 109 -3.29 -4.04 -9.59
C ALA A 109 -2.35 -3.00 -8.96
N ILE A 110 -1.67 -2.18 -9.77
CA ILE A 110 -0.83 -1.08 -9.26
C ILE A 110 -1.70 -0.08 -8.51
N PHE A 111 -2.83 0.35 -9.06
CA PHE A 111 -3.76 1.25 -8.37
C PHE A 111 -4.12 0.73 -6.97
N LEU A 112 -4.54 -0.54 -6.86
CA LEU A 112 -4.92 -1.15 -5.58
C LEU A 112 -3.74 -1.27 -4.61
N LEU A 113 -2.56 -1.70 -5.09
CA LEU A 113 -1.35 -1.78 -4.29
C LEU A 113 -0.98 -0.39 -3.72
N ARG A 114 -1.06 0.66 -4.55
CA ARG A 114 -0.75 2.03 -4.14
C ARG A 114 -1.79 2.56 -3.15
N GLN A 115 -3.07 2.31 -3.40
CA GLN A 115 -4.17 2.77 -2.56
C GLN A 115 -4.14 2.15 -1.16
N PHE A 116 -4.07 0.82 -1.09
CA PHE A 116 -4.16 0.09 0.18
C PHE A 116 -2.82 -0.04 0.89
N GLY A 117 -1.70 -0.02 0.15
CA GLY A 117 -0.34 -0.07 0.69
C GLY A 117 0.20 1.31 1.06
N GLN A 118 0.67 2.11 0.10
CA GLN A 118 1.26 3.42 0.46
C GLN A 118 0.23 4.36 1.08
N GLY A 119 -1.00 4.36 0.59
CA GLY A 119 -2.03 5.28 1.06
C GLY A 119 -2.54 4.95 2.47
N LEU A 120 -3.45 3.98 2.55
CA LEU A 120 -4.28 3.80 3.74
C LEU A 120 -3.52 3.17 4.92
N THR A 121 -2.67 2.15 4.69
CA THR A 121 -1.92 1.50 5.79
C THR A 121 -0.86 2.41 6.41
N SER A 122 -0.22 3.28 5.64
CA SER A 122 0.74 4.27 6.19
C SER A 122 0.05 5.32 7.07
N HIS A 123 -1.09 5.86 6.63
CA HIS A 123 -1.86 6.83 7.42
C HIS A 123 -2.44 6.21 8.70
N THR A 124 -2.92 4.96 8.63
CA THR A 124 -3.47 4.24 9.79
C THR A 124 -2.41 3.93 10.85
N GLY A 125 -1.16 3.69 10.45
CA GLY A 125 -0.06 3.40 11.38
C GLY A 125 0.48 4.62 12.13
N LEU A 126 0.18 5.84 11.65
CA LEU A 126 0.65 7.11 12.20
C LEU A 126 -0.40 7.84 13.05
N THR A 127 -1.66 7.42 12.99
CA THR A 127 -2.80 8.01 13.72
C THR A 127 -3.05 7.20 14.99
#